data_AF-A0AAV4F322-F1
#
_entry.id   AF-A0AAV4F322-F1
#
_cell.length_a   1.000
_cell.length_b   1.000
_cell.length_c   1.000
_cell.angle_alpha   90.00
_cell.angle_beta   90.00
_cell.angle_gamma   90.00
#
_symmetry.space_group_name_H-M   'P 1'
#
loop_
_entity.id
_entity.type
_entity.pdbx_description
1 polymer ?
#
loop_
_entity_poly.entity_id
_entity_poly.type
_entity_poly.pdbx_seq_one_letter_code
_entity_poly.pdbx_strand_id
1 'polypeptide(L)'
;MPSVFTLLQQTLLCWAGHVIRMSVERLPRCILYGELQSGARSHGGQMKIFKDTLKASMKDFNFDLTLWEALAKNRSAWCGPVIKGVKTYEQQRLQQSSVYSKDQQHKTPWPTVTQLHVIQ
;
A
#
# COMPACT_ATOMS: atom_id res chain seq x y z
N MET A 1 -2.41 -3.37 -16.90
CA MET A 1 -1.65 -4.32 -16.07
C MET A 1 -1.39 -3.67 -14.72
N PRO A 2 -1.50 -4.39 -13.59
CA PRO A 2 -1.15 -3.83 -12.28
C PRO A 2 0.36 -3.56 -12.20
N SER A 3 0.73 -2.52 -11.46
CA SER A 3 2.12 -2.18 -11.17
C SER A 3 2.79 -3.22 -10.28
N VAL A 4 4.13 -3.26 -10.29
CA VAL A 4 4.92 -4.15 -9.42
C VAL A 4 4.56 -3.96 -7.95
N PHE A 5 4.39 -2.71 -7.52
CA PHE A 5 3.97 -2.40 -6.16
C PHE A 5 2.65 -3.10 -5.80
N THR A 6 1.64 -2.97 -6.65
CA THR A 6 0.33 -3.58 -6.41
C THR A 6 0.39 -5.11 -6.38
N LEU A 7 1.21 -5.71 -7.24
CA LEU A 7 1.42 -7.17 -7.24
C LEU A 7 2.05 -7.66 -5.92
N LEU A 8 3.03 -6.93 -5.40
CA LEU A 8 3.67 -7.23 -4.12
C LEU A 8 2.65 -7.12 -2.97
N GLN A 9 1.87 -6.05 -2.95
CA GLN A 9 0.87 -5.85 -1.91
C GLN A 9 -0.27 -6.87 -1.98
N GLN A 10 -0.73 -7.23 -3.18
CA GLN A 10 -1.72 -8.29 -3.37
C GLN A 10 -1.21 -9.62 -2.81
N THR A 11 0.04 -9.97 -3.13
CA THR A 11 0.67 -11.20 -2.62
C THR A 11 0.75 -11.20 -1.10
N LEU A 12 1.15 -10.06 -0.51
CA LEU A 12 1.23 -9.89 0.94
C LEU A 12 -0.15 -10.03 1.62
N LEU A 13 -1.20 -9.44 1.06
CA LEU A 13 -2.57 -9.56 1.57
C LEU A 13 -3.12 -10.99 1.45
N CYS A 14 -2.84 -11.68 0.34
CA CYS A 14 -3.19 -13.08 0.18
C CYS A 14 -2.49 -13.97 1.22
N TRP A 15 -1.20 -13.74 1.44
CA TRP A 15 -0.42 -14.41 2.47
C TRP A 15 -0.99 -14.15 3.87
N ALA A 16 -1.30 -12.90 4.21
CA ALA A 16 -1.87 -12.55 5.50
C ALA A 16 -3.19 -13.29 5.77
N GLY A 17 -4.11 -13.29 4.80
CA GLY A 17 -5.36 -14.05 4.93
C GLY A 17 -5.12 -15.54 5.15
N HIS A 18 -4.12 -16.13 4.50
CA HIS A 18 -3.74 -17.52 4.72
C HIS A 18 -3.17 -17.76 6.13
N VAL A 19 -2.27 -16.88 6.59
CA VAL A 19 -1.70 -16.96 7.94
C VAL A 19 -2.77 -16.83 9.01
N ILE A 20 -3.77 -15.96 8.85
CA ILE A 20 -4.88 -15.84 9.82
C ILE A 20 -5.63 -17.16 10.03
N ARG A 21 -5.73 -17.99 8.98
CA ARG A 21 -6.43 -19.29 9.01
C ARG A 21 -5.55 -20.43 9.52
N MET A 22 -4.25 -20.20 9.73
CA MET A 22 -3.38 -21.19 10.37
C MET A 22 -3.63 -21.24 11.89
N SER A 23 -3.32 -22.39 12.51
CA SER A 23 -3.32 -22.48 13.98
C SER A 23 -2.28 -21.54 14.59
N VAL A 24 -2.55 -21.08 15.82
CA VAL A 24 -1.73 -20.07 16.48
C VAL A 24 -0.31 -20.55 16.77
N GLU A 25 -0.14 -21.85 16.97
CA GLU A 25 1.16 -22.51 17.22
C GLU A 25 2.11 -22.50 16.01
N ARG A 26 1.59 -22.21 14.80
CA ARG A 26 2.39 -22.23 13.58
C ARG A 26 3.29 -21.00 13.51
N LEU A 27 4.56 -21.22 13.19
CA LEU A 27 5.57 -20.16 13.07
C LEU A 27 5.09 -18.92 12.28
N PRO A 28 4.43 -19.03 11.11
CA PRO A 28 3.97 -17.83 10.38
C PRO A 28 2.96 -16.99 11.17
N ARG A 29 2.08 -17.63 11.96
CA ARG A 29 1.13 -16.92 12.82
C ARG A 29 1.85 -16.28 14.00
N CYS A 30 2.79 -16.98 14.62
CA CYS A 30 3.63 -16.40 15.67
C CYS A 30 4.40 -15.17 15.16
N ILE A 31 5.06 -15.28 14.00
CA ILE A 31 5.83 -14.20 13.39
C ILE A 31 4.95 -12.98 13.06
N LEU A 32 3.72 -13.20 12.58
CA LEU A 32 2.80 -12.12 12.25
C LEU A 32 2.52 -11.19 13.45
N TYR A 33 2.44 -11.75 14.65
CA TYR A 33 2.24 -11.00 15.90
C TYR A 33 3.52 -10.79 16.71
N GLY A 34 4.65 -11.32 16.23
CA GLY A 34 5.95 -11.13 16.85
C GLY A 34 6.45 -9.70 16.68
N GLU A 35 7.24 -9.26 17.65
CA GLU A 35 7.97 -8.00 17.59
C GLU A 35 9.13 -8.11 16.60
N LEU A 36 9.33 -7.10 15.75
CA LEU A 36 10.50 -7.05 14.89
C LEU A 36 11.73 -6.74 15.74
N GLN A 37 12.83 -7.40 15.42
CA GLN A 37 14.14 -7.12 16.03
C GLN A 37 14.61 -5.68 15.80
N SER A 38 14.18 -5.06 14.69
CA SER A 38 14.48 -3.67 14.36
C SER A 38 13.20 -2.95 13.91
N GLY A 39 13.00 -1.74 14.42
CA GLY A 39 11.82 -0.92 14.14
C GLY A 39 11.15 -0.45 15.42
N ALA A 40 11.64 0.65 15.99
CA ALA A 40 10.95 1.32 17.08
C ALA A 40 9.82 2.21 16.54
N ARG A 41 8.73 2.34 17.29
CA ARG A 41 7.84 3.51 17.14
C ARG A 41 8.58 4.76 17.66
N SER A 42 7.99 5.95 17.51
CA SER A 42 8.58 7.23 18.00
C SER A 42 9.23 7.07 19.38
N HIS A 43 10.35 7.78 19.63
CA HIS A 43 11.18 7.69 20.85
C HIS A 43 10.42 7.21 22.09
N GLY A 44 10.81 6.05 22.65
CA GLY A 44 10.22 5.46 23.85
C GLY A 44 9.00 4.54 23.62
N GLY A 45 8.60 4.29 22.37
CA GLY A 45 7.47 3.41 22.05
C GLY A 45 7.82 1.91 21.95
N GLN A 46 6.78 1.07 21.96
CA GLN A 46 6.88 -0.38 21.71
C GLN A 46 7.50 -0.67 20.32
N MET A 47 8.19 -1.81 20.22
CA MET A 47 8.71 -2.32 18.94
C MET A 47 7.57 -2.56 17.94
N LYS A 48 7.85 -2.32 16.66
CA LYS A 48 6.93 -2.52 15.55
C LYS A 48 6.70 -4.03 15.38
N ILE A 49 5.44 -4.44 15.24
CA ILE A 49 5.07 -5.82 14.91
C ILE A 49 4.86 -5.97 13.40
N PHE A 50 5.03 -7.18 12.84
CA PHE A 50 4.89 -7.40 11.40
C PHE A 50 3.48 -7.03 10.89
N LYS A 51 2.47 -7.30 11.72
CA LYS A 51 1.08 -6.86 11.54
C LYS A 51 0.93 -5.36 11.27
N ASP A 52 1.78 -4.50 11.81
CA ASP A 52 1.68 -3.05 11.56
C ASP A 52 2.09 -2.68 10.13
N THR A 53 3.06 -3.39 9.55
CA THR A 53 3.42 -3.24 8.13
C THR A 53 2.25 -3.66 7.25
N LEU A 54 1.58 -4.76 7.60
CA LEU A 54 0.35 -5.20 6.92
C LEU A 54 -0.78 -4.17 7.00
N LYS A 55 -0.99 -3.54 8.15
CA LYS A 55 -1.99 -2.47 8.30
C LYS A 55 -1.69 -1.27 7.41
N ALA A 56 -0.41 -0.90 7.26
CA ALA A 56 -0.02 0.17 6.35
C ALA A 56 -0.39 -0.18 4.91
N SER A 57 -0.06 -1.39 4.45
CA SER A 57 -0.50 -1.88 3.14
C SER A 57 -2.02 -1.87 3.00
N MET A 58 -2.75 -2.40 3.97
CA MET A 58 -4.22 -2.47 3.95
C MET A 58 -4.89 -1.10 3.83
N LYS A 59 -4.28 -0.06 4.42
CA LYS A 59 -4.77 1.31 4.32
C LYS A 59 -4.82 1.80 2.86
N ASP A 60 -3.79 1.48 2.08
CA ASP A 60 -3.73 1.87 0.66
C ASP A 60 -4.80 1.16 -0.19
N PHE A 61 -5.22 -0.05 0.20
CA PHE A 61 -6.25 -0.84 -0.49
C PHE A 61 -7.66 -0.64 0.09
N ASN A 62 -7.88 0.37 0.93
CA ASN A 62 -9.16 0.72 1.55
C ASN A 62 -9.79 -0.43 2.38
N PHE A 63 -8.97 -1.16 3.12
CA PHE A 63 -9.45 -2.17 4.06
C PHE A 63 -9.81 -1.56 5.41
N ASP A 64 -10.85 -2.12 6.05
CA ASP A 64 -11.13 -1.84 7.45
C ASP A 64 -10.10 -2.54 8.35
N LEU A 65 -9.24 -1.73 8.97
CA LEU A 65 -8.15 -2.17 9.84
C LEU A 65 -8.63 -2.75 11.19
N THR A 66 -9.90 -2.57 11.55
CA THR A 66 -10.49 -3.13 12.78
C THR A 66 -11.08 -4.52 12.55
N LEU A 67 -11.73 -4.73 11.41
CA LEU A 67 -12.46 -5.97 11.10
C LEU A 67 -11.70 -6.98 10.22
N TRP A 68 -10.53 -6.63 9.69
CA TRP A 68 -9.83 -7.47 8.71
C TRP A 68 -9.47 -8.88 9.21
N GLU A 69 -9.13 -9.07 10.49
CA GLU A 69 -8.80 -10.41 11.02
C GLU A 69 -10.03 -11.32 11.05
N ALA A 70 -11.19 -10.76 11.40
CA ALA A 70 -12.46 -11.49 11.38
C ALA A 70 -12.83 -11.86 9.94
N LEU A 71 -12.67 -10.93 8.99
CA LEU A 71 -12.89 -11.19 7.57
C LEU A 71 -11.94 -12.26 7.02
N ALA A 72 -10.66 -12.23 7.42
CA ALA A 72 -9.64 -13.15 6.95
C ALA A 72 -9.88 -14.61 7.37
N LYS A 73 -10.64 -14.86 8.46
CA LYS A 73 -11.01 -16.23 8.88
C LYS A 73 -11.78 -16.98 7.79
N ASN A 74 -12.60 -16.28 7.02
CA ASN A 74 -13.34 -16.87 5.91
C ASN A 74 -12.62 -16.56 4.57
N ARG A 75 -12.26 -17.61 3.82
CA ARG A 75 -11.52 -17.46 2.55
C ARG A 75 -12.32 -16.69 1.48
N SER A 76 -13.61 -16.98 1.32
CA SER A 76 -14.43 -16.30 0.32
C SER A 76 -14.68 -14.83 0.71
N ALA A 77 -14.92 -14.57 1.99
CA ALA A 77 -15.06 -13.22 2.53
C ALA A 77 -13.76 -12.39 2.42
N TRP A 78 -12.59 -13.04 2.42
CA TRP A 78 -11.29 -12.38 2.25
C TRP A 78 -10.97 -12.05 0.79
N CYS A 79 -11.23 -12.98 -0.13
CA CYS A 79 -10.79 -12.87 -1.53
C CYS A 79 -11.42 -11.67 -2.26
N GLY A 80 -12.74 -11.48 -2.08
CA GLY A 80 -13.49 -10.41 -2.74
C GLY A 80 -12.94 -9.01 -2.44
N PRO A 81 -12.81 -8.62 -1.16
CA PRO A 81 -12.20 -7.35 -0.76
C PRO A 81 -10.78 -7.15 -1.27
N VAL A 82 -9.93 -8.19 -1.29
CA VAL A 82 -8.54 -8.07 -1.79
C VAL A 82 -8.54 -7.72 -3.27
N ILE A 83 -9.31 -8.45 -4.08
CA ILE A 83 -9.41 -8.20 -5.52
C ILE A 83 -10.00 -6.82 -5.79
N LYS A 84 -11.04 -6.43 -5.04
CA LYS A 84 -11.67 -5.12 -5.15
C LYS A 84 -10.67 -4.01 -4.83
N GLY A 85 -10.01 -4.10 -3.68
CA GLY A 85 -9.02 -3.11 -3.23
C GLY A 85 -7.90 -2.94 -4.25
N VAL A 86 -7.34 -4.05 -4.75
CA VAL A 86 -6.29 -4.05 -5.78
C VAL A 86 -6.73 -3.31 -7.05
N LYS A 87 -7.94 -3.59 -7.53
CA LYS A 87 -8.49 -2.91 -8.71
C LYS A 87 -8.69 -1.41 -8.45
N THR A 88 -9.26 -1.05 -7.30
CA THR A 88 -9.51 0.34 -6.93
C THR A 88 -8.22 1.14 -6.79
N TYR A 89 -7.20 0.58 -6.12
CA TYR A 89 -5.90 1.22 -5.97
C TYR A 89 -5.22 1.48 -7.32
N GLU A 90 -5.23 0.50 -8.22
CA GLU A 90 -4.68 0.68 -9.57
C GLU A 90 -5.44 1.72 -10.39
N GLN A 91 -6.77 1.74 -10.31
CA GLN A 91 -7.58 2.77 -10.97
C GLN A 91 -7.22 4.17 -10.44
N GLN A 92 -7.10 4.33 -9.12
CA GLN A 92 -6.71 5.60 -8.50
C GLN A 92 -5.30 6.02 -8.92
N ARG A 93 -4.34 5.09 -8.96
CA ARG A 93 -2.97 5.33 -9.42
C ARG A 93 -2.92 5.79 -10.89
N LEU A 94 -3.65 5.12 -11.78
CA LEU A 94 -3.71 5.50 -13.20
C LEU A 94 -4.36 6.89 -13.39
N GLN A 95 -5.43 7.17 -12.63
CA GLN A 95 -6.06 8.50 -12.65
C GLN A 95 -5.10 9.58 -12.20
N GLN A 96 -4.41 9.40 -11.06
CA GLN A 96 -3.41 10.34 -10.55
C GLN A 96 -2.27 10.56 -11.54
N SER A 97 -1.77 9.50 -12.19
CA SER A 97 -0.74 9.63 -13.22
C SER A 97 -1.23 10.45 -14.42
N SER A 98 -2.49 10.29 -14.84
CA SER A 98 -3.06 11.04 -15.95
C SER A 98 -3.25 12.53 -15.63
N VAL A 99 -3.60 12.86 -14.38
CA VAL A 99 -3.71 14.25 -13.90
C VAL A 99 -2.32 14.90 -13.88
N TYR A 100 -1.32 14.22 -13.30
CA TYR A 100 0.06 14.73 -13.26
C TYR A 100 0.61 15.02 -14.67
N SER A 101 0.37 14.12 -15.64
CA SER A 101 0.78 14.34 -17.02
C SER A 101 0.10 15.56 -17.66
N LYS A 102 -1.19 15.80 -17.39
CA LYS A 102 -1.91 17.00 -17.88
C LYS A 102 -1.38 18.27 -17.22
N ASP A 103 -1.14 18.23 -15.90
CA ASP A 103 -0.59 19.37 -15.17
C ASP A 103 0.82 19.75 -15.64
N GLN A 104 1.62 18.76 -16.06
CA GLN A 104 2.92 19.02 -16.68
C GLN A 104 2.81 19.64 -18.09
N GLN A 105 1.80 19.25 -18.88
CA GLN A 105 1.54 19.88 -20.18
C GLN A 105 1.13 21.36 -20.05
N HIS A 106 0.50 21.74 -18.94
CA HIS A 106 0.13 23.12 -18.64
C HIS A 106 1.24 23.96 -18.00
N LYS A 107 2.36 23.35 -17.60
CA LYS A 107 3.57 24.08 -17.17
C LYS A 107 4.38 24.42 -18.42
N THR A 108 4.45 25.71 -18.74
CA THR A 108 5.19 26.22 -19.91
C THR A 108 6.63 25.69 -19.95
N PRO A 109 7.19 25.41 -21.14
CA PRO A 109 8.60 25.05 -21.25
C PRO A 109 9.47 26.20 -20.75
N TRP A 110 10.62 25.88 -20.18
CA TRP A 110 11.67 26.84 -19.79
C TRP A 110 11.83 27.94 -20.83
N PRO A 111 11.92 29.23 -20.45
CA PRO A 111 12.10 30.30 -21.43
C PRO A 111 13.42 30.09 -22.16
N THR A 112 13.36 29.90 -23.48
CA THR A 112 14.54 29.81 -24.34
C THR A 112 15.31 31.14 -24.28
N VAL A 113 16.65 31.05 -24.22
CA VAL A 113 17.65 32.10 -23.90
C VAL A 113 17.63 33.36 -24.82
N THR A 114 16.71 33.48 -25.77
CA THR A 114 16.69 34.56 -26.77
C THR A 114 16.10 35.90 -26.33
N GLN A 115 15.79 36.11 -25.05
CA GLN A 115 15.15 37.35 -24.54
C GLN A 115 16.10 38.26 -23.72
N LEU A 116 17.34 38.46 -24.16
CA LEU A 116 18.29 39.42 -23.54
C LEU A 116 18.72 40.58 -24.45
N HIS A 117 17.92 40.94 -25.45
CA HIS A 117 18.18 42.13 -26.27
C HIS A 117 16.93 43.00 -26.39
N VAL A 118 16.51 43.69 -25.32
CA VAL A 118 15.90 45.04 -25.40
C VAL A 118 15.86 45.61 -23.97
N ILE A 119 16.94 46.27 -23.54
CA ILE A 119 16.84 47.45 -22.66
C ILE A 119 17.93 48.41 -23.16
N GLN A 120 17.52 49.43 -23.89
CA GLN A 120 18.31 50.64 -24.15
C GLN A 120 18.03 51.66 -23.05
#